data_AF-A0A920BQL5-F1
#
_entry.id   AF-A0A920BQL5-F1
#
_cell.length_a   1.000
_cell.length_b   1.000
_cell.length_c   1.000
_cell.angle_alpha   90.00
_cell.angle_beta   90.00
_cell.angle_gamma   90.00
#
_symmetry.space_group_name_H-M   'P 1'
#
loop_
_entity.id
_entity.type
_entity.pdbx_description
1 polymer ?
#
loop_
_entity_poly.entity_id
_entity_poly.type
_entity_poly.pdbx_seq_one_letter_code
_entity_poly.pdbx_strand_id
1 'polypeptide(L)' 'MDDVNHWRITLLALRGDLRSLRDWAERQLDGDADWQNVTEYMTAALDALIAGENPPTYPS' A
#
# COMPACT_ATOMS: atom_id res chain seq x y z
N MET A 1 -6.84 26.02 11.48
CA MET A 1 -7.70 25.47 10.40
C MET A 1 -6.86 24.68 9.39
N ASP A 2 -5.59 25.05 9.21
CA ASP A 2 -4.65 24.38 8.30
C ASP A 2 -4.33 22.92 8.71
N ASP A 3 -4.22 22.63 10.01
CA ASP A 3 -3.93 21.27 10.48
C ASP A 3 -5.02 20.26 10.11
N VAL A 4 -6.30 20.66 10.16
CA VAL A 4 -7.42 19.78 9.82
C VAL A 4 -7.42 19.43 8.34
N ASN A 5 -7.13 20.41 7.48
CA ASN A 5 -7.00 20.18 6.04
C ASN A 5 -5.77 19.33 5.73
N HIS A 6 -4.66 19.55 6.43
CA HIS A 6 -3.45 18.75 6.31
C HIS A 6 -3.71 17.29 6.67
N TRP A 7 -4.28 17.01 7.86
CA TRP A 7 -4.62 15.65 8.28
C TRP A 7 -5.60 14.97 7.34
N ARG A 8 -6.58 15.72 6.82
CA ARG A 8 -7.52 15.19 5.82
C ARG A 8 -6.82 14.74 4.54
N ILE A 9 -5.88 15.53 4.03
CA ILE A 9 -5.12 15.19 2.82
C ILE A 9 -4.28 13.93 3.07
N THR A 10 -3.57 13.86 4.20
CA THR A 10 -2.75 12.70 4.58
C THR A 10 -3.58 11.42 4.69
N LEU A 11 -4.76 11.48 5.32
CA LEU A 11 -5.66 10.33 5.44
C LEU A 11 -6.24 9.89 4.09
N LEU A 12 -6.51 10.84 3.18
CA LEU A 12 -6.97 10.53 1.83
C LEU A 12 -5.89 9.85 0.99
N ALA A 13 -4.63 10.30 1.13
CA ALA A 13 -3.48 9.67 0.49
C ALA A 13 -3.28 8.23 0.99
N LEU A 14 -3.21 8.03 2.32
CA LEU A 14 -3.09 6.70 2.93
C LEU A 14 -4.21 5.75 2.48
N ARG A 15 -5.45 6.24 2.39
CA ARG A 15 -6.57 5.45 1.87
C ARG A 15 -6.36 5.03 0.42
N GLY A 16 -5.76 5.88 -0.41
CA GLY A 16 -5.40 5.59 -1.79
C GLY A 16 -4.34 4.49 -1.89
N ASP A 17 -3.30 4.57 -1.06
CA ASP A 17 -2.21 3.59 -1.02
C ASP A 17 -2.72 2.22 -0.57
N LEU A 18 -3.52 2.17 0.50
CA LEU A 18 -4.13 0.93 0.99
C LEU A 18 -5.07 0.27 -0.03
N ARG A 19 -5.84 1.08 -0.78
CA ARG A 19 -6.70 0.56 -1.85
C ARG A 19 -5.86 -0.06 -2.96
N SER A 20 -4.79 0.61 -3.37
CA SER A 20 -3.91 0.13 -4.44
C SER A 20 -3.18 -1.16 -4.04
N LEU A 21 -2.76 -1.26 -2.76
CA LEU A 21 -2.15 -2.46 -2.20
C LEU A 21 -3.12 -3.65 -2.21
N ARG A 22 -4.37 -3.42 -1.79
CA ARG A 22 -5.44 -4.44 -1.87
C ARG A 22 -5.71 -4.88 -3.31
N ASP A 23 -5.90 -3.93 -4.22
CA ASP A 23 -6.20 -4.23 -5.62
C ASP A 23 -5.04 -5.00 -6.29
N TRP A 24 -3.78 -4.72 -5.90
CA TRP A 24 -2.64 -5.54 -6.32
C TRP A 24 -2.68 -6.95 -5.71
N ALA A 25 -2.93 -7.08 -4.41
CA ALA A 25 -3.01 -8.38 -3.75
C ALA A 25 -4.11 -9.26 -4.37
N GLU A 26 -5.30 -8.71 -4.63
CA GLU A 26 -6.41 -9.40 -5.31
C GLU A 26 -5.99 -9.97 -6.67
N ARG A 27 -5.25 -9.20 -7.49
CA ARG A 27 -4.71 -9.70 -8.77
C ARG A 27 -3.73 -10.85 -8.61
N GLN A 28 -2.97 -10.88 -7.53
CA GLN A 28 -2.08 -12.00 -7.21
C GLN A 28 -2.90 -13.24 -6.78
N LEU A 29 -3.96 -13.06 -5.99
CA LEU A 29 -4.87 -14.15 -5.60
C LEU A 29 -5.54 -14.83 -6.82
N ASP A 30 -5.86 -14.04 -7.85
CA ASP A 30 -6.50 -14.51 -9.08
C ASP A 30 -5.52 -15.17 -10.07
N GLY A 31 -4.21 -15.06 -9.82
CA GLY A 31 -3.14 -15.60 -10.67
C GLY A 31 -2.43 -16.84 -10.09
N ASP A 32 -1.38 -17.28 -10.78
CA ASP A 32 -0.42 -18.28 -10.26
C ASP A 32 0.70 -17.56 -9.50
N ALA A 33 0.32 -16.86 -8.42
CA ALA A 33 1.25 -16.01 -7.69
C ALA A 33 2.23 -16.83 -6.84
N ASP A 34 3.48 -16.34 -6.82
CA ASP A 34 4.44 -16.73 -5.80
C ASP A 34 4.08 -16.10 -4.46
N TRP A 35 3.43 -16.87 -3.60
CA TRP A 35 2.98 -16.43 -2.27
C TRP A 35 4.09 -15.91 -1.36
N GLN A 36 5.33 -16.37 -1.56
CA GLN A 36 6.47 -15.84 -0.82
C GLN A 36 6.74 -14.39 -1.24
N ASN A 37 6.84 -14.15 -2.55
CA ASN A 37 7.02 -12.80 -3.11
C ASN A 37 5.85 -11.87 -2.73
N VAL A 38 4.61 -12.37 -2.75
CA VAL A 38 3.43 -11.61 -2.31
C VAL A 38 3.57 -11.18 -0.86
N THR A 39 3.96 -12.10 0.02
CA THR A 39 4.11 -11.83 1.46
C THR A 39 5.25 -10.85 1.73
N GLU A 40 6.39 -11.01 1.06
CA GLU A 40 7.55 -10.12 1.17
C GLU A 40 7.20 -8.69 0.73
N TYR A 41 6.54 -8.54 -0.41
CA TYR A 41 6.13 -7.23 -0.90
C TYR A 41 5.09 -6.56 0.02
N MET A 42 4.06 -7.31 0.46
CA MET A 42 3.05 -6.78 1.38
C MET A 42 3.67 -6.30 2.69
N THR A 43 4.65 -7.02 3.21
CA THR A 43 5.37 -6.63 4.43
C THR A 43 6.15 -5.34 4.21
N ALA A 44 6.93 -5.25 3.13
CA ALA A 44 7.70 -4.05 2.80
C ALA A 44 6.80 -2.81 2.55
N ALA A 45 5.65 -3.01 1.90
CA ALA A 45 4.68 -1.94 1.66
C ALA A 45 4.04 -1.43 2.95
N LEU A 46 3.70 -2.32 3.88
CA LEU A 46 3.17 -1.92 5.19
C LEU A 46 4.22 -1.19 6.03
N ASP A 47 5.46 -1.67 6.04
CA ASP A 47 6.55 -1.01 6.76
C ASP A 47 6.81 0.41 6.25
N ALA A 48 6.79 0.62 4.93
CA ALA A 48 6.89 1.95 4.33
C ALA A 48 5.74 2.87 4.76
N LEU A 49 4.49 2.38 4.74
CA LEU A 49 3.33 3.17 5.19
C LEU A 49 3.40 3.54 6.67
N ILE A 50 3.89 2.63 7.53
CA ILE A 50 4.10 2.89 8.96
C ILE A 50 5.18 3.97 9.17
N ALA A 51 6.23 3.96 8.35
CA ALA A 51 7.28 4.98 8.37
C ALA A 51 6.82 6.33 7.77
N GLY A 52 5.64 6.40 7.15
CA GLY A 52 5.17 7.58 6.42
C GLY A 52 5.86 7.77 5.07
N GLU A 53 6.44 6.69 4.53
CA GLU A 53 7.09 6.63 3.24
C GLU A 53 6.15 6.07 2.17
N ASN A 54 6.54 6.21 0.90
CA ASN A 54 5.78 5.61 -0.19
C ASN A 54 6.04 4.10 -0.24
N PRO A 55 5.02 3.27 -0.52
CA PRO A 55 5.22 1.85 -0.77
C PRO A 55 6.23 1.62 -1.92
N PRO A 56 7.00 0.50 -1.88
CA PRO A 56 7.84 0.11 -2.99
C PRO A 56 7.01 -0.13 -4.26
N THR A 57 7.63 -0.01 -5.43
CA THR A 57 6.97 -0.27 -6.71
C THR A 57 6.43 -1.68 -6.79
N TYR A 58 5.21 -1.84 -7.30
CA TYR A 58 4.58 -3.14 -7.49
C TYR A 58 5.47 -4.08 -8.32
N PRO A 59 5.69 -5.33 -7.87
CA PRO A 59 6.28 -6.37 -8.68
C PRO A 59 5.40 -6.65 -9.89
N SER A 60 6.05 -6.97 -11.02
CA SER A 60 5.41 -7.40 -12.27
C SER A 60 4.75 -8.76 -12.15
#